data_AF-A0A8T3PBJ9-F1
#
_entry.id   AF-A0A8T3PBJ9-F1
#
_cell.length_a   1.000
_cell.length_b   1.000
_cell.length_c   1.000
_cell.angle_alpha   90.00
_cell.angle_beta   90.00
_cell.angle_gamma   90.00
#
_symmetry.space_group_name_H-M   'P 1'
#
loop_
_entity.id
_entity.type
_entity.pdbx_description
1 polymer ?
#
loop_
_entity_poly.entity_id
_entity_poly.type
_entity_poly.pdbx_seq_one_letter_code
_entity_poly.pdbx_strand_id
1 'polypeptide(L)'
;IMNNWFGVTSPVSKMMIVAVLVFFPVMINTVRGLLSAEPAALEMMRSYAASEIQTFRKVRVPAALPFFFTALKVGATLSLIGAIVGEYFGGASEVLGRVIVKEASSGRFDVTWAAILLAALAGITFYLVIVILERLLIPWHAAQRAPR
;
A
#
# COMPACT_ATOMS: atom_id res chain seq x y z
N ILE A 1 15.36 15.23 -7.24
CA ILE A 1 15.12 14.55 -8.54
C ILE A 1 13.66 14.73 -8.98
N MET A 2 12.68 14.13 -8.30
CA MET A 2 11.27 14.21 -8.74
C MET A 2 10.70 15.65 -8.76
N ASN A 3 11.10 16.52 -7.83
CA ASN A 3 10.71 17.94 -7.86
C ASN A 3 11.28 18.68 -9.07
N ASN A 4 12.44 18.27 -9.60
CA ASN A 4 13.05 18.90 -10.77
C ASN A 4 12.39 18.42 -12.06
N TRP A 5 11.92 17.18 -12.10
CA TRP A 5 11.24 16.62 -13.27
C TRP A 5 9.79 17.07 -13.39
N PHE A 6 9.04 17.05 -12.27
CA PHE A 6 7.60 17.31 -12.27
C PHE A 6 7.21 18.67 -11.69
N GLY A 7 8.19 19.44 -11.19
CA GLY A 7 7.95 20.72 -10.53
C GLY A 7 7.67 20.58 -9.02
N VAL A 8 8.07 21.60 -8.27
CA VAL A 8 7.96 21.64 -6.80
C VAL A 8 6.51 21.79 -6.34
N THR A 9 5.64 22.44 -7.11
CA THR A 9 4.23 22.63 -6.75
C THR A 9 3.32 21.50 -7.23
N SER A 10 3.78 20.68 -8.18
CA SER A 10 2.97 19.59 -8.72
C SER A 10 2.76 18.46 -7.71
N PRO A 11 1.50 17.98 -7.52
CA PRO A 11 1.19 16.80 -6.71
C PRO A 11 1.87 15.52 -7.25
N VAL A 12 2.02 15.42 -8.58
CA VAL A 12 2.57 14.24 -9.27
C VAL A 12 3.97 13.91 -8.75
N SER A 13 4.78 14.93 -8.44
CA SER A 13 6.12 14.74 -7.92
C SER A 13 6.15 13.91 -6.63
N LYS A 14 5.19 14.15 -5.72
CA LYS A 14 5.12 13.52 -4.39
C LYS A 14 4.56 12.11 -4.53
N MET A 15 3.55 11.97 -5.39
CA MET A 15 2.98 10.67 -5.76
C MET A 15 4.06 9.74 -6.33
N MET A 16 4.97 10.24 -7.16
CA MET A 16 6.07 9.44 -7.72
C MET A 16 7.08 8.99 -6.64
N ILE A 17 7.41 9.86 -5.69
CA ILE A 17 8.28 9.50 -4.56
C ILE A 17 7.65 8.35 -3.76
N VAL A 18 6.37 8.50 -3.43
CA VAL A 18 5.58 7.50 -2.71
C VAL A 18 5.47 6.19 -3.50
N ALA A 19 5.20 6.28 -4.81
CA ALA A 19 5.08 5.11 -5.67
C ALA A 19 6.36 4.27 -5.66
N VAL A 20 7.53 4.90 -5.83
CA VAL A 20 8.82 4.20 -5.79
C VAL A 20 9.07 3.57 -4.41
N LEU A 21 8.74 4.28 -3.33
CA LEU A 21 8.92 3.81 -1.96
C LEU A 21 8.09 2.54 -1.66
N VAL A 22 6.87 2.46 -2.19
CA VAL A 22 5.95 1.34 -1.95
C VAL A 22 6.10 0.22 -3.00
N PHE A 23 6.61 0.54 -4.19
CA PHE A 23 6.69 -0.41 -5.31
C PHE A 23 7.49 -1.67 -4.97
N PHE A 24 8.72 -1.51 -4.46
CA PHE A 24 9.59 -2.65 -4.18
C PHE A 24 9.04 -3.62 -3.12
N PRO A 25 8.62 -3.19 -1.92
CA PRO A 25 8.09 -4.11 -0.92
C PRO A 25 6.81 -4.81 -1.40
N VAL A 26 5.94 -4.11 -2.14
CA VAL A 26 4.72 -4.71 -2.72
C VAL A 26 5.09 -5.73 -3.80
N MET A 27 5.98 -5.38 -4.72
CA MET A 27 6.44 -6.29 -5.78
C MET A 27 7.05 -7.56 -5.20
N ILE A 28 8.00 -7.43 -4.26
CA ILE A 28 8.70 -8.58 -3.67
C ILE A 28 7.72 -9.54 -2.98
N ASN A 29 6.81 -9.01 -2.18
CA ASN A 29 5.82 -9.85 -1.49
C ASN A 29 4.83 -10.50 -2.45
N THR A 30 4.44 -9.80 -3.51
CA THR A 30 3.55 -10.36 -4.54
C THR A 30 4.22 -11.50 -5.28
N VAL A 31 5.49 -11.34 -5.66
CA VAL A 31 6.27 -12.41 -6.29
C VAL A 31 6.42 -13.61 -5.34
N ARG A 32 6.70 -13.36 -4.04
CA ARG A 32 6.71 -14.43 -3.03
C ARG A 32 5.38 -15.18 -2.97
N GLY A 33 4.26 -14.47 -3.01
CA GLY A 33 2.93 -15.08 -3.04
C GLY A 33 2.63 -15.86 -4.32
N LEU A 34 3.13 -15.42 -5.47
CA LEU A 34 2.99 -16.18 -6.73
C LEU A 34 3.78 -17.49 -6.71
N LEU A 35 4.87 -17.52 -5.94
CA LEU A 35 5.73 -18.69 -5.75
C LEU A 35 5.31 -19.57 -4.57
N SER A 36 4.38 -19.13 -3.72
CA SER A 36 3.91 -19.87 -2.54
C SER A 36 2.79 -20.87 -2.83
N ALA A 37 2.48 -21.13 -4.11
CA ALA A 37 1.46 -22.09 -4.49
C ALA A 37 1.81 -23.50 -3.98
N GLU A 38 0.85 -24.18 -3.38
CA GLU A 38 1.06 -25.50 -2.78
C GLU A 38 1.42 -26.55 -3.86
N PRO A 39 2.44 -27.40 -3.64
CA PRO A 39 2.85 -28.41 -4.61
C PRO A 39 1.69 -29.33 -5.04
N ALA A 40 0.85 -29.75 -4.09
CA ALA A 40 -0.31 -30.61 -4.36
C ALA A 40 -1.32 -29.96 -5.33
N ALA A 41 -1.56 -28.65 -5.19
CA ALA A 41 -2.45 -27.92 -6.10
C ALA A 41 -1.86 -27.83 -7.53
N LEU A 42 -0.53 -27.72 -7.65
CA LEU A 42 0.17 -27.71 -8.93
C LEU A 42 0.19 -29.10 -9.58
N GLU A 43 0.41 -30.16 -8.81
CA GLU A 43 0.32 -31.55 -9.27
C GLU A 43 -1.07 -31.88 -9.78
N MET A 44 -2.12 -31.44 -9.07
CA MET A 44 -3.50 -31.62 -9.51
C MET A 44 -3.76 -30.94 -10.86
N MET A 45 -3.28 -29.71 -11.07
CA MET A 45 -3.39 -29.03 -12.37
C MET A 45 -2.67 -29.80 -13.48
N ARG A 46 -1.51 -30.41 -13.19
CA ARG A 46 -0.79 -31.27 -14.15
C ARG A 46 -1.59 -32.53 -14.49
N SER A 47 -2.21 -33.19 -13.50
CA SER A 47 -3.07 -34.35 -13.74
C SER A 47 -4.29 -34.01 -14.61
N TYR A 48 -4.80 -32.78 -14.51
CA TYR A 48 -5.89 -32.29 -15.38
C TYR A 48 -5.42 -31.81 -16.76
N ALA A 49 -4.14 -31.97 -17.11
CA ALA A 49 -3.54 -31.43 -18.33
C ALA A 49 -3.83 -29.93 -18.52
N ALA A 50 -3.91 -29.17 -17.41
CA ALA A 50 -4.24 -27.75 -17.44
C ALA A 50 -3.09 -26.93 -18.04
N SER A 51 -3.44 -25.87 -18.78
CA SER A 51 -2.45 -24.98 -19.39
C SER A 51 -1.79 -24.06 -18.34
N GLU A 52 -0.61 -23.53 -18.67
CA GLU A 52 0.12 -22.59 -17.80
C GLU A 52 -0.73 -21.36 -17.42
N ILE A 53 -1.54 -20.83 -18.35
CA ILE A 53 -2.46 -19.73 -18.07
C ILE A 53 -3.54 -20.13 -17.05
N GLN A 54 -4.03 -21.37 -17.11
CA GLN A 54 -5.03 -21.88 -16.18
C GLN A 54 -4.41 -22.06 -14.79
N THR A 55 -3.22 -22.63 -14.71
CA THR A 55 -2.46 -22.78 -13.46
C THR A 55 -2.12 -21.42 -12.84
N PHE A 56 -1.69 -20.45 -13.66
CA PHE A 56 -1.43 -19.09 -13.20
C PHE A 56 -2.69 -18.43 -12.62
N ARG A 57 -3.79 -18.39 -13.37
CA ARG A 57 -5.01 -17.68 -12.95
C ARG A 57 -5.77 -18.38 -11.82
N LYS A 58 -5.78 -19.71 -11.77
CA LYS A 58 -6.59 -20.48 -10.81
C LYS A 58 -5.84 -20.88 -9.54
N VAL A 59 -4.51 -20.99 -9.59
CA VAL A 59 -3.70 -21.43 -8.44
C VAL A 59 -2.79 -20.30 -7.96
N ARG A 60 -1.92 -19.78 -8.83
CA ARG A 60 -0.90 -18.80 -8.40
C ARG A 60 -1.49 -17.45 -8.02
N VAL A 61 -2.42 -16.90 -8.80
CA VAL A 61 -3.05 -15.60 -8.50
C VAL A 61 -3.83 -15.65 -7.18
N PRO A 62 -4.72 -16.64 -6.93
CA PRO A 62 -5.39 -16.75 -5.64
C PRO A 62 -4.46 -16.97 -4.46
N ALA A 63 -3.36 -17.71 -4.64
CA ALA A 63 -2.34 -17.90 -3.60
C ALA A 63 -1.57 -16.61 -3.29
N ALA A 64 -1.35 -15.75 -4.29
CA ALA A 64 -0.61 -14.50 -4.14
C ALA A 64 -1.43 -13.36 -3.52
N LEU A 65 -2.77 -13.40 -3.66
CA LEU A 65 -3.66 -12.35 -3.19
C LEU A 65 -3.46 -11.99 -1.70
N PRO A 66 -3.41 -12.94 -0.74
CA PRO A 66 -3.13 -12.62 0.67
C PRO A 66 -1.80 -11.90 0.89
N PHE A 67 -0.75 -12.29 0.15
CA PHE A 67 0.57 -11.66 0.23
C PHE A 67 0.53 -10.24 -0.34
N PHE A 68 -0.18 -10.03 -1.45
CA PHE A 68 -0.39 -8.72 -2.05
C PHE A 68 -1.08 -7.76 -1.07
N PHE A 69 -2.19 -8.17 -0.44
CA PHE A 69 -2.89 -7.31 0.52
C PHE A 69 -2.10 -7.08 1.80
N THR A 70 -1.35 -8.08 2.28
CA THR A 70 -0.43 -7.89 3.41
C THR A 70 0.61 -6.83 3.07
N ALA A 71 1.19 -6.88 1.88
CA ALA A 71 2.14 -5.89 1.43
C ALA A 71 1.51 -4.51 1.21
N LEU A 72 0.26 -4.47 0.72
CA LEU A 72 -0.48 -3.22 0.51
C LEU A 72 -0.79 -2.52 1.84
N LYS A 73 -1.12 -3.26 2.90
CA LYS A 73 -1.29 -2.71 4.25
C LYS A 73 -0.03 -2.06 4.79
N VAL A 74 1.13 -2.70 4.62
CA VAL A 74 2.43 -2.11 4.98
C VAL A 74 2.73 -0.90 4.09
N GLY A 75 2.46 -1.04 2.79
CA GLY A 75 2.61 0.01 1.79
C GLY A 75 1.76 1.25 2.08
N ALA A 76 0.57 1.09 2.64
CA ALA A 76 -0.32 2.19 3.01
C ALA A 76 0.31 3.07 4.09
N THR A 77 0.81 2.47 5.16
CA THR A 77 1.51 3.20 6.22
C THR A 77 2.74 3.91 5.67
N LEU A 78 3.53 3.20 4.86
CA LEU A 78 4.72 3.75 4.21
C LEU A 78 4.39 4.89 3.24
N SER A 79 3.28 4.81 2.51
CA SER A 79 2.84 5.85 1.58
C SER A 79 2.46 7.13 2.27
N LEU A 80 1.78 7.04 3.43
CA LEU A 80 1.39 8.21 4.21
C LEU A 80 2.62 8.93 4.74
N ILE A 81 3.56 8.17 5.33
CA ILE A 81 4.84 8.72 5.81
C ILE A 81 5.59 9.37 4.64
N GLY A 82 5.71 8.66 3.51
CA GLY A 82 6.38 9.17 2.31
C GLY A 82 5.72 10.41 1.72
N ALA A 83 4.39 10.51 1.77
CA ALA A 83 3.64 11.67 1.30
C ALA A 83 3.91 12.88 2.18
N ILE A 84 3.77 12.74 3.51
CA ILE A 84 4.01 13.83 4.47
C ILE A 84 5.46 14.33 4.37
N VAL A 85 6.43 13.41 4.32
CA VAL A 85 7.85 13.76 4.14
C VAL A 85 8.10 14.38 2.77
N GLY A 86 7.46 13.90 1.71
CA GLY A 86 7.57 14.49 0.38
C GLY A 86 7.03 15.92 0.33
N GLU A 87 5.92 16.18 1.02
CA GLU A 87 5.28 17.50 1.14
C GLU A 87 6.09 18.48 1.98
N TYR A 88 6.83 17.96 2.97
CA TYR A 88 7.76 18.73 3.81
C TYR A 88 8.80 19.46 2.95
N PHE A 89 9.42 18.76 2.00
CA PHE A 89 10.49 19.31 1.15
C PHE A 89 9.97 20.03 -0.13
N GLY A 90 8.64 20.17 -0.30
CA GLY A 90 8.07 20.95 -1.41
C GLY A 90 6.56 20.74 -1.65
N GLY A 91 5.88 21.71 -2.27
CA GLY A 91 4.45 21.65 -2.64
C GLY A 91 3.76 23.02 -2.51
N ALA A 92 2.41 23.07 -2.58
CA ALA A 92 1.58 24.26 -2.32
C ALA A 92 1.29 24.51 -0.82
N SER A 93 1.43 25.72 -0.28
CA SER A 93 1.48 26.04 1.18
C SER A 93 0.37 25.43 2.05
N GLU A 94 -0.76 25.08 1.44
CA GLU A 94 -1.97 24.58 2.07
C GLU A 94 -1.97 23.05 2.29
N VAL A 95 -0.95 22.34 1.79
CA VAL A 95 -0.88 20.89 1.91
C VAL A 95 -0.46 20.47 3.32
N LEU A 96 -1.09 19.40 3.83
CA LEU A 96 -1.04 18.96 5.23
C LEU A 96 0.38 18.87 5.80
N GLY A 97 1.31 18.21 5.09
CA GLY A 97 2.69 18.07 5.56
C GLY A 97 3.41 19.40 5.78
N ARG A 98 3.10 20.45 4.99
CA ARG A 98 3.69 21.78 5.18
C ARG A 98 2.95 22.64 6.20
N VAL A 99 1.64 22.46 6.36
CA VAL A 99 0.89 23.10 7.44
C VAL A 99 1.46 22.67 8.79
N ILE A 100 1.73 21.37 8.98
CA ILE A 100 2.33 20.85 10.22
C ILE A 100 3.63 21.61 10.56
N VAL A 101 4.52 21.76 9.59
CA VAL A 101 5.84 22.38 9.78
C VAL A 101 5.75 23.89 9.99
N LYS A 102 4.94 24.56 9.17
CA LYS A 102 4.76 26.02 9.21
C LYS A 102 4.15 26.46 10.53
N GLU A 103 3.10 25.78 10.98
CA GLU A 103 2.42 26.16 12.22
C GLU A 103 3.24 25.75 13.45
N ALA A 104 4.00 24.65 13.37
CA ALA A 104 4.94 24.26 14.41
C ALA A 104 6.06 25.30 14.59
N SER A 105 6.64 25.81 13.50
CA SER A 105 7.67 26.86 13.56
C SER A 105 7.12 28.22 13.99
N SER A 106 5.82 28.45 13.81
CA SER A 106 5.13 29.68 14.23
C SER A 106 4.64 29.64 15.68
N GLY A 107 4.87 28.54 16.41
CA GLY A 107 4.44 28.36 17.80
C GLY A 107 2.93 28.08 17.97
N ARG A 108 2.20 27.83 16.87
CA ARG A 108 0.76 27.54 16.86
C ARG A 108 0.51 26.04 16.98
N PHE A 109 0.86 25.50 18.16
CA PHE A 109 0.79 24.07 18.43
C PHE A 109 -0.64 23.51 18.41
N ASP A 110 -1.65 24.35 18.67
CA ASP A 110 -3.07 24.03 18.51
C ASP A 110 -3.37 23.51 17.09
N VAL A 111 -2.92 24.23 16.07
CA VAL A 111 -3.12 23.84 14.66
C VAL A 111 -2.23 22.66 14.28
N THR A 112 -0.98 22.61 14.78
CA THR A 112 -0.07 21.50 14.52
C THR A 112 -0.63 20.17 15.01
N TRP A 113 -1.13 20.10 16.24
CA TRP A 113 -1.71 18.88 16.80
C TRP A 113 -3.00 18.49 16.07
N ALA A 114 -3.85 19.45 15.71
CA ALA A 114 -5.04 19.18 14.90
C ALA A 114 -4.67 18.58 13.52
N ALA A 115 -3.65 19.12 12.85
CA ALA A 115 -3.17 18.59 11.57
C ALA A 115 -2.57 17.18 11.69
N ILE A 116 -1.83 16.89 12.76
CA ILE A 116 -1.31 15.55 13.05
C ILE A 116 -2.45 14.54 13.27
N LEU A 117 -3.50 14.93 14.02
CA LEU A 117 -4.67 14.07 14.23
C LEU A 117 -5.41 13.78 12.91
N LEU A 118 -5.56 14.78 12.04
CA LEU A 118 -6.13 14.58 10.70
C LEU A 118 -5.27 13.65 9.84
N ALA A 119 -3.94 13.80 9.89
CA ALA A 119 -3.01 12.91 9.18
C ALA A 119 -3.15 11.46 9.67
N ALA A 120 -3.20 11.25 10.99
CA ALA A 120 -3.39 9.94 11.59
C ALA A 120 -4.73 9.32 11.20
N LEU A 121 -5.81 10.09 11.23
CA LEU A 121 -7.14 9.63 10.81
C LEU A 121 -7.18 9.24 9.33
N ALA A 122 -6.55 10.03 8.45
CA ALA A 122 -6.44 9.71 7.03
C ALA A 122 -5.66 8.41 6.81
N GLY A 123 -4.56 8.21 7.54
CA GLY A 123 -3.77 6.98 7.52
C GLY A 123 -4.56 5.75 7.95
N ILE A 124 -5.25 5.85 9.08
CA ILE A 124 -6.10 4.77 9.60
C ILE A 124 -7.21 4.45 8.61
N THR A 125 -7.86 5.47 8.04
CA THR A 125 -8.92 5.30 7.05
C THR A 125 -8.39 4.57 5.81
N PHE A 126 -7.23 4.96 5.29
CA PHE A 126 -6.65 4.30 4.13
C PHE A 126 -6.27 2.83 4.40
N TYR A 127 -5.70 2.55 5.57
CA TYR A 127 -5.44 1.18 6.01
C TYR A 127 -6.72 0.35 6.12
N LEU A 128 -7.79 0.92 6.71
CA LEU A 128 -9.07 0.24 6.86
C LEU A 128 -9.73 -0.05 5.51
N VAL A 129 -9.65 0.87 4.54
CA VAL A 129 -10.11 0.62 3.18
C VAL A 129 -9.43 -0.62 2.58
N ILE A 130 -8.13 -0.77 2.77
CA ILE A 130 -7.39 -1.95 2.28
C ILE A 130 -7.83 -3.23 3.00
N VAL A 131 -8.06 -3.17 4.32
CA VAL A 131 -8.59 -4.32 5.09
C VAL A 131 -9.98 -4.72 4.61
N ILE A 132 -10.85 -3.76 4.31
CA ILE A 132 -12.20 -4.02 3.80
C ILE A 132 -12.11 -4.65 2.41
N LEU A 133 -11.28 -4.11 1.52
CA LEU A 133 -11.05 -4.67 0.18
C LEU A 133 -10.49 -6.09 0.23
N GLU A 134 -9.55 -6.37 1.14
CA GLU A 134 -9.02 -7.71 1.36
C GLU A 134 -10.12 -8.70 1.75
N ARG A 135 -10.99 -8.32 2.70
CA ARG A 135 -12.10 -9.17 3.15
C ARG A 135 -13.13 -9.43 2.05
N LEU A 136 -13.41 -8.44 1.21
CA LEU A 136 -14.36 -8.56 0.10
C LEU A 136 -13.82 -9.40 -1.05
N LEU A 137 -12.52 -9.24 -1.38
CA LEU A 137 -11.90 -9.90 -2.53
C LEU A 137 -11.33 -11.28 -2.20
N ILE A 138 -11.06 -11.57 -0.92
CA ILE A 138 -10.46 -12.84 -0.46
C ILE A 138 -11.27 -13.46 0.69
N PRO A 139 -12.58 -13.75 0.50
CA PRO A 139 -13.42 -14.33 1.55
C PRO A 139 -12.92 -15.71 2.02
N TRP A 140 -12.28 -16.48 1.13
CA TRP A 140 -11.78 -17.82 1.44
C TRP A 140 -10.61 -17.84 2.42
N HIS A 141 -9.78 -16.79 2.45
CA HIS A 141 -8.63 -16.73 3.35
C HIS A 141 -9.03 -16.37 4.79
N ALA A 142 -10.14 -15.64 4.96
CA ALA A 142 -10.74 -15.45 6.27
C ALA A 142 -11.25 -16.79 6.86
N ALA A 143 -11.78 -17.68 6.02
CA ALA A 143 -12.24 -19.01 6.43
C ALA A 143 -11.09 -19.93 6.88
N GLN A 144 -9.88 -19.78 6.31
CA GLN A 144 -8.69 -20.55 6.71
C GLN A 144 -8.11 -20.15 8.07
N ARG A 145 -8.50 -18.99 8.63
CA ARG A 145 -8.06 -18.53 9.96
C ARG A 145 -8.97 -18.98 11.10
N ALA A 146 -10.13 -19.57 10.83
CA ALA A 146 -10.98 -20.10 11.89
C ALA A 146 -10.25 -21.30 12.54
N PRO A 147 -9.80 -21.19 13.81
CA PRO A 147 -9.20 -22.33 14.49
C PRO A 147 -10.27 -23.42 14.61
N ARG A 148 -9.95 -24.62 14.14
CA ARG A 148 -10.66 -25.83 14.55
C ARG A 148 -10.21 -26.22 15.94
#